data_AF-A0A7Y0MD43-F1
#
_entry.id   AF-A0A7Y0MD43-F1
#
_cell.length_a   1.000
_cell.length_b   1.000
_cell.length_c   1.000
_cell.angle_alpha   90.00
_cell.angle_beta   90.00
_cell.angle_gamma   90.00
#
_symmetry.space_group_name_H-M   'P 1'
#
loop_
_entity.id
_entity.type
_entity.pdbx_description
1 polymer ?
#
loop_
_entity_poly.entity_id
_entity_poly.type
_entity_poly.pdbx_seq_one_letter_code
_entity_poly.pdbx_strand_id
1 'polypeptide(L)' 'MDPMTDLITSDGQPSPKSAVTQWPVSVASTEDESVDEIIEPLTSLPQVPVTEHAAVFTCMHDGLLADLDAGAD' A
#
# COMPACT_ATOMS: atom_id res chain seq x y z
N MET A 1 37.02 4.37 27.91
CA MET A 1 37.31 3.87 26.55
C MET A 1 36.53 2.60 26.38
N ASP A 2 35.27 2.78 26.02
CA ASP A 2 34.31 1.74 25.64
C ASP A 2 34.80 1.00 24.40
N PRO A 3 34.40 -0.27 24.27
CA PRO A 3 33.41 -0.52 23.22
C PRO A 3 32.18 -1.26 23.73
N MET A 4 31.09 -0.50 23.88
CA MET A 4 29.72 -0.96 23.67
C MET A 4 29.54 -1.11 22.16
N THR A 5 29.38 -2.34 21.65
CA THR A 5 28.70 -2.75 20.40
C THR A 5 29.18 -4.15 20.03
N ASP A 6 28.45 -5.18 20.44
CA ASP A 6 28.21 -6.37 19.60
C ASP A 6 26.98 -7.11 20.15
N LEU A 7 25.83 -6.44 20.03
CA LEU A 7 24.51 -7.06 20.15
C LEU A 7 23.83 -6.98 18.77
N ILE A 8 24.59 -7.34 17.74
CA ILE A 8 24.06 -7.70 16.43
C ILE A 8 24.05 -9.23 16.36
N THR A 9 22.88 -9.80 16.58
CA THR A 9 22.15 -10.52 15.53
C THR A 9 20.91 -11.05 16.21
N SER A 10 19.87 -10.25 16.06
CA SER A 10 18.50 -10.61 16.34
C SER A 10 18.20 -11.97 15.71
N ASP A 11 17.70 -12.84 16.57
CA ASP A 11 16.81 -13.98 16.36
C ASP A 11 16.48 -14.35 14.89
N GLY A 12 16.67 -15.63 14.59
CA GLY A 12 16.62 -16.22 13.26
C GLY A 12 15.50 -15.68 12.38
N GLN A 13 15.87 -15.14 11.22
CA GLN A 13 14.92 -14.84 10.16
C GLN A 13 14.47 -16.17 9.53
N PRO A 14 13.22 -16.65 9.76
CA PRO A 14 12.70 -17.71 8.92
C PRO A 14 12.59 -17.14 7.51
N SER A 15 13.23 -17.82 6.55
CA SER A 15 13.09 -17.56 5.11
C SER A 15 11.62 -17.26 4.77
N PRO A 16 11.30 -16.24 3.94
CA PRO A 16 9.93 -15.92 3.61
C PRO A 16 9.37 -17.09 2.80
N LYS A 17 8.64 -17.96 3.49
CA LYS A 17 7.87 -19.05 2.91
C LYS A 17 6.80 -18.38 2.06
N SER A 18 7.06 -18.22 0.76
CA SER A 18 6.21 -17.59 -0.27
C SER A 18 4.86 -17.21 0.29
N ALA A 19 4.81 -16.08 1.00
CA ALA A 19 3.55 -15.57 1.47
C ALA A 19 2.86 -15.17 0.17
N VAL A 20 1.94 -16.01 -0.30
CA VAL A 20 0.98 -15.58 -1.30
C VAL A 20 0.26 -14.44 -0.59
N THR A 21 0.71 -13.21 -0.83
CA THR A 21 0.06 -12.01 -0.33
C THR A 21 -1.35 -12.09 -0.87
N GLN A 22 -2.28 -12.46 0.00
CA GLN A 22 -3.68 -12.56 -0.37
C GLN A 22 -4.15 -11.13 -0.63
N TRP A 23 -4.56 -10.87 -1.86
CA TRP A 23 -5.15 -9.58 -2.18
C TRP A 23 -6.36 -9.37 -1.28
N PRO A 24 -6.51 -8.20 -0.64
CA PRO A 24 -7.66 -7.93 0.21
C PRO A 24 -8.94 -8.09 -0.61
N VAL A 25 -9.84 -8.93 -0.10
CA VAL A 25 -11.12 -9.26 -0.78
C VAL A 25 -12.08 -8.07 -0.76
N SER A 26 -11.86 -7.11 0.15
CA SER A 26 -12.66 -5.91 0.28
C SER A 26 -11.78 -4.76 0.75
N VAL A 27 -12.01 -3.59 0.17
CA VAL A 27 -11.44 -2.33 0.66
C VAL A 27 -12.35 -1.85 1.78
N ALA A 28 -11.79 -1.58 2.95
CA ALA A 28 -12.54 -1.02 4.06
C ALA A 28 -12.80 0.46 3.77
N SER A 29 -14.01 0.94 4.06
CA SER A 29 -14.31 2.35 3.93
C SER A 29 -13.44 3.18 4.86
N THR A 30 -12.96 4.30 4.32
CA THR A 30 -12.02 5.21 4.99
C THR A 30 -12.71 6.33 5.76
N GLU A 31 -14.05 6.30 5.79
CA GLU A 31 -14.94 7.34 6.36
C GLU A 31 -14.84 8.70 5.64
N ASP A 32 -14.14 8.72 4.50
CA ASP A 32 -13.96 9.87 3.63
C ASP A 32 -14.42 9.49 2.22
N GLU A 33 -15.53 10.09 1.77
CA GLU A 33 -16.17 9.74 0.49
C GLU A 33 -15.22 9.95 -0.69
N SER A 34 -14.45 11.04 -0.70
CA SER A 34 -13.47 11.32 -1.74
C SER A 34 -12.42 10.22 -1.83
N VAL A 35 -11.87 9.81 -0.68
CA VAL A 35 -10.84 8.76 -0.63
C VAL A 35 -11.43 7.40 -1.02
N ASP A 36 -12.64 7.06 -0.55
CA ASP A 36 -13.36 5.83 -0.91
C ASP A 36 -13.59 5.72 -2.42
N GLU A 37 -13.97 6.80 -3.10
CA GLU A 37 -14.10 6.86 -4.55
C GLU A 37 -12.77 6.64 -5.28
N ILE A 38 -11.68 7.23 -4.76
CA ILE A 38 -10.35 7.13 -5.38
C ILE A 38 -9.79 5.70 -5.28
N ILE A 39 -10.05 4.98 -4.18
CA ILE A 39 -9.51 3.64 -3.92
C ILE A 39 -10.40 2.48 -4.41
N GLU A 40 -11.63 2.76 -4.87
CA GLU A 40 -12.55 1.78 -5.48
C GLU A 40 -11.88 0.83 -6.50
N PRO A 41 -10.98 1.31 -7.39
CA PRO A 41 -10.28 0.47 -8.36
C PRO A 41 -9.38 -0.63 -7.75
N LEU A 42 -8.97 -0.52 -6.49
CA LEU A 42 -8.18 -1.57 -5.80
C LEU A 42 -8.96 -2.89 -5.69
N THR A 43 -10.28 -2.84 -5.65
CA THR A 43 -11.14 -4.03 -5.59
C THR A 43 -11.05 -4.86 -6.88
N SER A 44 -10.92 -4.17 -8.02
CA SER A 44 -10.90 -4.76 -9.36
C SER A 44 -9.49 -5.04 -9.89
N LEU A 45 -8.47 -4.47 -9.26
CA LEU A 45 -7.04 -4.63 -9.60
C LEU A 45 -6.57 -6.09 -9.80
N PRO A 46 -7.00 -7.11 -9.03
CA PRO A 46 -6.60 -8.51 -9.28
C PRO A 46 -7.15 -9.08 -10.59
N GLN A 47 -8.18 -8.45 -11.18
CA GLN A 47 -8.76 -8.83 -12.47
C GLN A 47 -8.11 -8.09 -13.65
N VAL A 48 -7.35 -7.02 -13.38
CA VAL A 48 -6.65 -6.20 -14.37
C VAL A 48 -5.28 -6.81 -14.67
N PRO A 49 -4.81 -6.81 -15.93
CA PRO A 49 -3.47 -7.27 -16.24
C PRO A 49 -2.40 -6.39 -15.58
N VAL A 50 -1.30 -7.02 -15.14
CA VAL A 50 -0.20 -6.33 -14.42
C VAL A 50 0.39 -5.15 -15.20
N THR A 51 0.35 -5.19 -16.53
CA THR A 51 0.79 -4.09 -17.40
C THR A 51 -0.02 -2.80 -17.21
N GLU A 52 -1.27 -2.91 -16.75
CA GLU A 52 -2.16 -1.78 -16.51
C GLU A 52 -2.16 -1.33 -15.04
N HIS A 53 -1.59 -2.14 -14.13
CA HIS A 53 -1.52 -1.79 -12.69
C HIS A 53 -0.79 -0.47 -12.44
N ALA A 54 0.25 -0.17 -13.23
CA ALA A 54 0.97 1.10 -13.12
C ALA A 54 0.07 2.31 -13.43
N ALA A 55 -0.82 2.19 -14.42
CA ALA A 55 -1.76 3.25 -14.76
C ALA A 55 -2.83 3.41 -13.67
N VAL A 56 -3.37 2.30 -13.15
CA VAL A 56 -4.34 2.31 -12.04
C VAL A 56 -3.73 2.96 -10.79
N PHE A 57 -2.50 2.58 -10.43
CA PHE A 57 -1.81 3.17 -9.28
C PHE A 57 -1.53 4.66 -9.47
N THR A 58 -1.09 5.07 -10.67
CA THR A 58 -0.80 6.49 -10.96
C THR A 58 -2.07 7.33 -10.82
N CYS A 59 -3.18 6.88 -11.40
CA CYS A 59 -4.47 7.55 -11.30
C CYS A 59 -4.93 7.72 -9.84
N MET A 60 -4.75 6.67 -9.04
CA MET A 60 -5.12 6.68 -7.62
C MET A 60 -4.22 7.61 -6.80
N HIS A 61 -2.91 7.56 -7.05
CA HIS A 61 -1.95 8.45 -6.41
C HIS A 61 -2.25 9.92 -6.72
N ASP A 62 -2.48 10.26 -7.99
CA ASP A 62 -2.80 11.63 -8.40
C ASP A 62 -4.15 12.10 -7.82
N GLY A 63 -5.15 11.22 -7.75
CA GLY A 63 -6.44 11.51 -7.11
C GLY A 63 -6.28 11.82 -5.62
N LEU A 64 -5.54 10.98 -4.89
CA LEU A 64 -5.27 11.21 -3.46
C LEU A 64 -4.45 12.49 -3.24
N LEU A 65 -3.50 12.79 -4.11
CA LEU A 65 -2.71 14.02 -4.05
C LEU A 65 -3.58 15.26 -4.26
N ALA A 66 -4.52 15.21 -5.22
CA ALA A 66 -5.43 16.29 -5.51
C ALA A 66 -6.43 16.55 -4.37
N ASP A 67 -6.93 15.49 -3.73
CA ASP A 67 -7.79 15.61 -2.55
C ASP A 67 -7.05 16.27 -1.36
N LEU A 68 -5.81 15.86 -1.10
CA LEU A 68 -4.96 16.48 -0.09
C LEU A 68 -4.64 17.96 -0.38
N ASP A 69 -4.44 18.32 -1.65
CA ASP A 69 -4.22 19.71 -2.08
C ASP A 69 -5.49 20.56 -1.91
N ALA A 70 -6.66 20.00 -2.22
CA ALA A 70 -7.95 20.67 -2.09
C ALA A 70 -8.37 20.92 -0.64
N GLY A 71 -7.94 20.08 0.31
CA GLY A 71 -8.23 20.23 1.75
C GLY A 71 -7.30 21.19 2.50
N ALA A 72 -6.33 21.83 1.81
CA ALA A 72 -5.28 22.64 2.43
C ALA A 72 -5.61 24.16 2.58
N ASP A 73 -6.88 24.57 2.47
CA ASP A 73 -7.34 25.97 2.65
C ASP A 73 -7.71 26.31 4.11
#